data_AF-A0A5R9CR98-F1
#
_entry.id   AF-A0A5R9CR98-F1
#
_cell.length_a   1.000
_cell.length_b   1.000
_cell.length_c   1.000
_cell.angle_alpha   90.00
_cell.angle_beta   90.00
_cell.angle_gamma   90.00
#
_symmetry.space_group_name_H-M   'P 1'
#
loop_
_entity.id
_entity.type
_entity.pdbx_description
1 polymer ?
#
loop_
_entity_poly.entity_id
_entity_poly.type
_entity_poly.pdbx_seq_one_letter_code
_entity_poly.pdbx_strand_id
1 'polypeptide(L)'
;MAINFTFGSLGVFVVYFYTNVVGLSAGVVGTMMLVSRSFDGIIDMVIGGLVDRTRSRWGKTRPWLLFGAIPFALLTVMIFAVPANLGGVGKIAYAFISYNILMISFSSIAIPFGTLNSLVTRDRHQRETFNIFRMTEAQIGLIIVTNLTMPLVQMFGGKQFGWILAYACLGVGSVALLWIVFFTQRERVSATVDENNQVETLKVGQQLS
;
A
#
# COMPACT_ATOMS: atom_id res chain seq x y z
N MET A 1 3.80 -4.05 -7.09
CA MET A 1 2.84 -4.42 -8.15
C MET A 1 1.45 -4.57 -7.55
N ALA A 2 1.15 -5.67 -6.85
CA ALA A 2 -0.18 -5.98 -6.29
C ALA A 2 -0.86 -4.85 -5.50
N ILE A 3 -0.14 -4.22 -4.57
CA ILE A 3 -0.68 -3.15 -3.71
C ILE A 3 -1.05 -1.90 -4.50
N ASN A 4 -0.24 -1.52 -5.49
CA ASN A 4 -0.50 -0.34 -6.30
C ASN A 4 -1.75 -0.53 -7.17
N PHE A 5 -2.11 -1.76 -7.52
CA PHE A 5 -3.27 -2.03 -8.37
C PHE A 5 -4.55 -1.88 -7.57
N THR A 6 -4.61 -2.54 -6.42
CA THR A 6 -5.74 -2.47 -5.50
C THR A 6 -5.92 -1.06 -4.97
N PHE A 7 -4.84 -0.36 -4.61
CA PHE A 7 -4.92 1.00 -4.12
C PHE A 7 -5.29 2.02 -5.21
N GLY A 8 -4.68 1.91 -6.39
CA GLY A 8 -4.99 2.81 -7.50
C GLY A 8 -6.43 2.65 -7.99
N SER A 9 -6.94 1.42 -8.05
CA SER A 9 -8.36 1.18 -8.38
C SER A 9 -9.28 1.68 -7.26
N LEU A 10 -8.94 1.44 -6.00
CA LEU A 10 -9.65 1.97 -4.83
C LEU A 10 -9.79 3.49 -4.92
N GLY A 11 -8.71 4.22 -5.24
CA GLY A 11 -8.74 5.68 -5.32
C GLY A 11 -9.77 6.21 -6.33
N VAL A 12 -9.96 5.52 -7.44
CA VAL A 12 -10.95 5.86 -8.48
C VAL A 12 -12.36 5.47 -8.05
N PHE A 13 -12.53 4.28 -7.49
CA PHE A 13 -13.85 3.71 -7.21
C PHE A 13 -14.44 4.05 -5.85
N VAL A 14 -13.62 4.47 -4.88
CA VAL A 14 -14.08 4.91 -3.55
C VAL A 14 -15.06 6.07 -3.68
N VAL A 15 -14.71 7.08 -4.48
CA VAL A 15 -15.60 8.21 -4.75
C VAL A 15 -16.88 7.69 -5.40
N TYR A 16 -16.75 6.95 -6.50
CA TYR A 16 -17.90 6.40 -7.22
C TYR A 16 -18.85 5.61 -6.32
N PHE A 17 -18.33 4.74 -5.46
CA PHE A 17 -19.10 3.93 -4.53
C PHE A 17 -19.83 4.79 -3.48
N TYR A 18 -19.15 5.76 -2.87
CA TYR A 18 -19.78 6.60 -1.87
C TYR A 18 -20.85 7.53 -2.46
N THR A 19 -20.66 8.04 -3.68
CA THR A 19 -21.67 8.88 -4.33
C THR A 19 -22.83 8.07 -4.91
N ASN A 20 -22.54 7.02 -5.68
CA ASN A 20 -23.56 6.31 -6.48
C ASN A 20 -24.20 5.12 -5.76
N VAL A 21 -23.50 4.47 -4.82
CA VAL A 21 -24.00 3.29 -4.11
C VAL A 21 -24.49 3.64 -2.71
N VAL A 22 -23.73 4.45 -1.97
CA VAL A 22 -24.10 4.86 -0.60
C VAL A 22 -25.06 6.06 -0.59
N GLY A 23 -25.05 6.87 -1.66
CA GLY A 23 -25.92 8.03 -1.83
C GLY A 23 -25.44 9.28 -1.07
N LEU A 24 -24.14 9.37 -0.76
CA LEU A 24 -23.54 10.57 -0.15
C LEU A 24 -23.32 11.65 -1.22
N SER A 25 -23.39 12.92 -0.84
CA SER A 25 -23.11 14.00 -1.79
C SER A 25 -21.61 14.02 -2.16
N ALA A 26 -21.32 14.29 -3.43
CA ALA A 26 -19.94 14.36 -3.92
C ALA A 26 -19.10 15.38 -3.15
N GLY A 27 -19.71 16.50 -2.73
CA GLY A 27 -19.05 17.53 -1.92
C GLY A 27 -18.58 17.00 -0.56
N VAL A 28 -19.42 16.25 0.14
CA VAL A 28 -19.06 15.67 1.45
C VAL A 28 -17.94 14.64 1.31
N VAL A 29 -18.04 13.75 0.31
CA VAL A 29 -17.00 12.74 0.05
C VAL A 29 -15.68 13.41 -0.32
N GLY A 30 -15.72 14.45 -1.17
CA GLY A 30 -14.54 15.22 -1.55
C GLY A 30 -13.86 15.91 -0.37
N THR A 31 -14.62 16.60 0.48
CA THR A 31 -14.09 17.25 1.69
C THR A 31 -13.52 16.22 2.66
N MET A 32 -14.20 15.09 2.87
CA MET A 32 -13.74 14.00 3.72
C MET A 32 -12.38 13.44 3.25
N MET A 33 -12.23 13.22 1.94
CA MET A 33 -10.97 12.75 1.35
C MET A 33 -9.87 13.80 1.44
N LEU A 34 -10.20 15.08 1.25
CA LEU A 34 -9.25 16.18 1.37
C LEU A 34 -8.70 16.28 2.80
N VAL A 35 -9.58 16.20 3.81
CA VAL A 35 -9.18 16.18 5.21
C VAL A 35 -8.30 14.96 5.51
N SER A 36 -8.71 13.77 5.05
CA SER A 36 -7.92 12.54 5.25
C SER A 36 -6.53 12.65 4.60
N ARG A 37 -6.43 13.21 3.39
CA ARG A 37 -5.15 13.48 2.70
C ARG A 37 -4.22 14.40 3.51
N SER A 38 -4.76 15.38 4.23
CA SER A 38 -3.95 16.24 5.09
C SER A 38 -3.34 15.49 6.28
N PHE A 39 -4.07 14.51 6.83
CA PHE A 39 -3.57 13.67 7.92
C PHE A 39 -2.62 12.57 7.44
N ASP A 40 -2.79 12.07 6.21
CA ASP A 40 -1.93 11.02 5.62
C ASP A 40 -0.44 11.39 5.73
N GLY A 41 -0.06 12.64 5.47
CA GLY A 41 1.35 13.07 5.57
C GLY A 41 1.95 12.91 6.97
N ILE A 42 1.16 13.15 8.02
CA ILE A 42 1.60 12.97 9.41
C ILE A 42 1.72 11.48 9.74
N ILE A 43 0.73 10.69 9.31
CA ILE A 43 0.71 9.24 9.47
C ILE A 43 1.94 8.61 8.78
N ASP A 44 2.25 9.06 7.57
CA ASP A 44 3.40 8.59 6.79
C ASP A 44 4.73 8.86 7.52
N MET A 45 4.89 10.04 8.13
CA MET A 45 6.08 10.35 8.94
C MET A 45 6.21 9.42 10.16
N VAL A 46 5.10 9.16 10.86
CA VAL A 46 5.09 8.27 12.03
C VAL A 46 5.43 6.83 11.61
N ILE A 47 4.81 6.34 10.55
CA ILE A 47 5.07 5.00 10.01
C ILE A 47 6.53 4.89 9.54
N GLY A 48 7.06 5.90 8.85
CA GLY A 48 8.46 5.94 8.44
C GLY A 48 9.42 5.77 9.62
N GLY A 49 9.20 6.51 10.70
CA GLY A 49 10.00 6.37 11.93
C GLY A 49 9.84 5.00 12.61
N LEU A 50 8.66 4.38 12.52
CA LEU A 50 8.40 3.05 13.08
C LEU A 50 9.08 1.94 12.28
N VAL A 51 9.09 2.08 10.95
CA VAL A 51 9.80 1.19 10.03
C VAL A 51 11.30 1.26 10.24
N ASP A 52 11.86 2.46 10.42
CA ASP A 52 13.29 2.67 10.69
C ASP A 52 13.77 1.98 11.97
N ARG A 53 12.91 1.94 13.00
CA ARG A 53 13.15 1.28 14.29
C ARG A 53 12.89 -0.23 14.28
N THR A 54 12.25 -0.77 13.25
CA THR A 54 11.96 -2.21 13.18
C THR A 54 13.23 -3.01 12.89
N ARG A 55 13.69 -3.81 13.87
CA ARG A 55 14.79 -4.78 13.68
C ARG A 55 14.22 -6.21 13.75
N SER A 56 14.15 -6.89 12.60
CA SER A 56 13.66 -8.27 12.52
C SER A 56 14.69 -9.21 11.88
N ARG A 57 14.64 -10.50 12.24
CA ARG A 57 15.52 -11.57 11.73
C ARG A 57 15.38 -11.81 10.22
N TRP A 58 14.31 -11.32 9.61
CA TRP A 58 14.02 -11.44 8.17
C TRP A 58 14.25 -10.15 7.37
N GLY A 59 14.92 -9.15 7.97
CA GLY A 59 15.12 -7.81 7.38
C GLY A 59 14.17 -6.76 7.94
N LYS A 60 14.40 -5.49 7.62
CA LYS A 60 13.56 -4.37 8.10
C LYS A 60 12.17 -4.37 7.45
N THR A 61 12.07 -4.89 6.23
CA THR A 61 10.96 -4.55 5.33
C THR A 61 10.00 -5.73 5.08
N ARG A 62 10.53 -6.94 5.06
CA ARG A 62 9.76 -8.17 4.78
C ARG A 62 8.63 -8.47 5.77
N PRO A 63 8.76 -8.27 7.10
CA PRO A 63 7.67 -8.51 8.03
C PRO A 63 6.48 -7.59 7.76
N TRP A 64 6.71 -6.33 7.42
CA TRP A 64 5.67 -5.35 7.12
C TRP A 64 4.86 -5.72 5.88
N LEU A 65 5.51 -6.28 4.85
CA LEU A 65 4.82 -6.79 3.66
C LEU A 65 3.92 -7.99 3.98
N LEU A 66 4.39 -8.94 4.79
CA LEU A 66 3.63 -10.15 5.11
C LEU A 66 2.46 -9.84 6.06
N PHE A 67 2.73 -9.13 7.15
CA PHE A 67 1.74 -8.80 8.17
C PHE A 67 0.81 -7.66 7.75
N GLY A 68 1.24 -6.75 6.86
CA GLY A 68 0.41 -5.65 6.37
C GLY A 68 -0.54 -6.03 5.24
N ALA A 69 -0.20 -7.06 4.44
CA ALA A 69 -1.03 -7.50 3.32
C ALA A 69 -2.43 -7.98 3.74
N ILE A 70 -2.49 -8.75 4.84
CA ILE A 70 -3.73 -9.32 5.39
C ILE A 70 -4.70 -8.23 5.88
N PRO A 71 -4.30 -7.30 6.78
CA PRO A 71 -5.18 -6.22 7.21
C PRO A 71 -5.54 -5.30 6.05
N PHE A 72 -4.62 -5.02 5.11
CA PHE A 72 -4.95 -4.21 3.93
C PHE A 72 -6.06 -4.85 3.08
N ALA A 73 -5.98 -6.16 2.81
CA ALA A 73 -7.02 -6.86 2.06
C ALA A 73 -8.36 -6.86 2.80
N LEU A 74 -8.35 -7.11 4.12
CA LEU A 74 -9.56 -7.10 4.94
C LEU A 74 -10.21 -5.70 4.97
N LEU A 75 -9.40 -4.65 5.15
CA LEU A 75 -9.88 -3.26 5.20
C LEU A 75 -10.41 -2.79 3.85
N THR A 76 -9.80 -3.26 2.76
CA THR A 76 -10.29 -3.01 1.40
C THR A 76 -11.67 -3.61 1.19
N VAL A 77 -11.97 -4.78 1.76
CA VAL A 77 -13.33 -5.35 1.72
C VAL A 77 -14.26 -4.58 2.66
N MET A 78 -13.76 -4.19 3.84
CA MET A 78 -14.54 -3.50 4.88
C MET A 78 -15.06 -2.12 4.44
N ILE A 79 -14.32 -1.41 3.57
CA ILE A 79 -14.75 -0.10 3.06
C ILE A 79 -16.03 -0.18 2.21
N PHE A 80 -16.24 -1.31 1.53
CA PHE A 80 -17.44 -1.57 0.73
C PHE A 80 -18.57 -2.22 1.56
N ALA A 81 -18.25 -2.74 2.75
CA ALA A 81 -19.19 -3.35 3.68
C ALA A 81 -19.84 -2.31 4.62
N VAL A 82 -20.35 -1.21 4.07
CA VAL A 82 -21.05 -0.17 4.86
C VAL A 82 -22.38 -0.72 5.41
N PRO A 83 -22.63 -0.69 6.73
CA PRO A 83 -23.90 -1.13 7.29
C PRO A 83 -25.07 -0.28 6.78
N ALA A 84 -26.09 -0.92 6.18
CA ALA A 84 -27.25 -0.22 5.62
C ALA A 84 -28.10 0.52 6.68
N ASN A 85 -27.99 0.12 7.95
CA ASN A 85 -28.78 0.64 9.07
C ASN A 85 -28.24 1.96 9.66
N LEU A 86 -27.14 2.51 9.14
CA LEU A 86 -26.59 3.78 9.61
C LEU A 86 -27.34 4.97 8.99
N GLY A 87 -27.69 5.97 9.80
CA GLY A 87 -28.16 7.27 9.30
C GLY A 87 -27.07 8.00 8.49
N GLY A 88 -27.44 9.10 7.81
CA GLY A 88 -26.52 9.84 6.93
C GLY A 88 -25.18 10.23 7.59
N VAL A 89 -25.22 10.73 8.82
CA VAL A 89 -24.02 11.09 9.60
C VAL A 89 -23.19 9.85 9.98
N GLY A 90 -23.84 8.74 10.33
CA GLY A 90 -23.17 7.48 10.68
C GLY A 90 -22.42 6.88 9.49
N LYS A 91 -22.99 6.99 8.27
CA LYS A 91 -22.33 6.55 7.03
C LYS A 91 -21.08 7.38 6.74
N ILE A 92 -21.12 8.70 6.97
CA ILE A 92 -19.97 9.60 6.78
C ILE A 92 -18.86 9.25 7.78
N ALA A 93 -19.20 9.08 9.06
CA ALA A 93 -18.21 8.71 10.08
C ALA A 93 -17.56 7.36 9.79
N TYR A 94 -18.34 6.35 9.39
CA TYR A 94 -17.82 5.05 8.98
C TYR A 94 -16.89 5.16 7.77
N ALA A 95 -17.30 5.92 6.74
CA ALA A 95 -16.50 6.14 5.54
C ALA A 95 -15.17 6.82 5.86
N PHE A 96 -15.17 7.84 6.72
CA PHE A 96 -13.97 8.54 7.15
C PHE A 96 -13.02 7.62 7.92
N ILE A 97 -13.53 6.89 8.92
CA ILE A 97 -12.69 6.04 9.77
C ILE A 97 -12.11 4.88 8.96
N SER A 98 -12.94 4.16 8.21
CA SER A 98 -12.49 3.02 7.38
C SER A 98 -11.47 3.45 6.33
N TYR A 99 -11.68 4.60 5.69
CA TYR A 99 -10.74 5.15 4.73
C TYR A 99 -9.38 5.50 5.35
N ASN A 100 -9.36 6.16 6.52
CA ASN A 100 -8.11 6.49 7.21
C ASN A 100 -7.36 5.23 7.68
N ILE A 101 -8.06 4.20 8.18
CA ILE A 101 -7.43 2.94 8.59
C ILE A 101 -6.84 2.20 7.36
N LEU A 102 -7.55 2.23 6.23
CA LEU A 102 -7.04 1.71 4.96
C LEU A 102 -5.77 2.45 4.52
N MET A 103 -5.75 3.79 4.63
CA MET A 103 -4.58 4.60 4.32
C MET A 103 -3.38 4.25 5.21
N ILE A 104 -3.58 4.16 6.53
CA ILE A 104 -2.53 3.73 7.47
C ILE A 104 -1.95 2.37 7.06
N SER A 105 -2.81 1.41 6.73
CA SER A 105 -2.38 0.08 6.31
C SER A 105 -1.65 0.11 4.97
N PHE A 106 -2.10 0.92 4.02
CA PHE A 106 -1.40 1.11 2.74
C PHE A 106 -0.01 1.71 2.94
N SER A 107 0.10 2.80 3.70
CA SER A 107 1.37 3.48 3.99
C SER A 107 2.35 2.56 4.72
N SER A 108 1.84 1.72 5.63
CA SER A 108 2.63 0.70 6.33
C SER A 108 3.31 -0.31 5.42
N ILE A 109 2.84 -0.47 4.18
CA ILE A 109 3.47 -1.36 3.20
C ILE A 109 4.22 -0.56 2.13
N ALA A 110 3.66 0.58 1.70
CA ALA A 110 4.23 1.42 0.66
C ALA A 110 5.58 2.03 1.08
N ILE A 111 5.69 2.53 2.31
CA ILE A 111 6.92 3.17 2.83
C ILE A 111 8.07 2.15 2.90
N PRO A 112 7.94 1.00 3.58
CA PRO A 112 8.97 -0.03 3.57
C PRO A 112 9.32 -0.47 2.14
N PHE A 113 8.32 -0.68 1.28
CA PHE A 113 8.56 -1.09 -0.10
C PHE A 113 9.38 -0.07 -0.89
N GLY A 114 9.19 1.23 -0.63
CA GLY A 114 10.04 2.31 -1.15
C GLY A 114 11.49 2.17 -0.72
N THR A 115 11.74 1.93 0.56
CA THR A 115 13.10 1.75 1.12
C THR A 115 13.81 0.50 0.60
N LEU A 116 13.10 -0.57 0.28
CA LEU A 116 13.73 -1.73 -0.39
C LEU A 116 14.30 -1.35 -1.76
N ASN A 117 13.57 -0.57 -2.55
CA ASN A 117 14.02 -0.20 -3.89
C ASN A 117 15.27 0.69 -3.89
N SER A 118 15.59 1.36 -2.77
CA SER A 118 16.84 2.11 -2.62
C SER A 118 18.04 1.25 -2.23
N LEU A 119 17.83 0.02 -1.76
CA LEU A 119 18.88 -0.85 -1.23
C LEU A 119 19.37 -1.94 -2.23
N VAL A 120 18.67 -2.17 -3.34
CA VAL A 120 18.90 -3.35 -4.20
C VAL A 120 20.21 -3.30 -5.02
N THR A 121 20.70 -2.14 -5.49
CA THR A 121 21.92 -2.07 -6.34
C THR A 121 22.67 -0.73 -6.23
N ARG A 122 24.02 -0.75 -6.23
CA ARG A 122 24.91 0.45 -6.19
C ARG A 122 25.06 1.18 -7.53
N ASP A 123 24.77 0.51 -8.65
CA ASP A 123 24.84 1.08 -9.99
C ASP A 123 23.53 1.83 -10.34
N ARG A 124 23.64 3.14 -10.57
CA ARG A 124 22.51 4.05 -10.74
C ARG A 124 21.72 3.72 -12.01
N HIS A 125 22.40 3.30 -13.08
CA HIS A 125 21.78 3.15 -14.39
C HIS A 125 20.95 1.85 -14.49
N GLN A 126 21.47 0.72 -14.03
CA GLN A 126 20.70 -0.52 -13.97
C GLN A 126 19.49 -0.41 -13.02
N ARG A 127 19.64 0.30 -11.88
CA ARG A 127 18.53 0.55 -10.95
C ARG A 127 17.40 1.34 -11.60
N GLU A 128 17.75 2.33 -12.41
CA GLU A 128 16.77 3.18 -13.09
C GLU A 128 16.00 2.37 -14.13
N THR A 129 16.67 1.56 -14.96
CA THR A 129 16.02 0.68 -15.95
C THR A 129 15.11 -0.36 -15.30
N PHE A 130 15.55 -1.03 -14.22
CA PHE A 130 14.70 -1.98 -13.49
C PHE A 130 13.49 -1.30 -12.84
N ASN A 131 13.67 -0.11 -12.28
CA ASN A 131 12.57 0.62 -11.67
C ASN A 131 11.56 1.10 -12.72
N ILE A 132 12.03 1.58 -13.88
CA ILE A 132 11.16 1.93 -15.02
C ILE A 132 10.33 0.73 -15.47
N PHE A 133 10.98 -0.42 -15.70
CA PHE A 133 10.27 -1.63 -16.15
C PHE A 133 9.17 -2.03 -15.17
N ARG A 134 9.51 -2.05 -13.87
CA ARG A 134 8.57 -2.35 -12.80
C ARG A 134 7.44 -1.33 -12.66
N MET A 135 7.72 -0.04 -12.83
CA MET A 135 6.69 1.01 -12.76
C MET A 135 5.76 0.95 -13.97
N THR A 136 6.29 0.65 -15.16
CA THR A 136 5.50 0.46 -16.38
C THR A 136 4.58 -0.75 -16.26
N GLU A 137 5.08 -1.90 -15.83
CA GLU A 137 4.26 -3.07 -15.50
C GLU A 137 3.19 -2.74 -14.46
N ALA A 138 3.55 -1.88 -13.49
CA ALA A 138 2.61 -1.48 -12.47
C ALA A 138 1.47 -0.61 -13.01
N GLN A 139 1.76 0.32 -13.92
CA GLN A 139 0.73 1.15 -14.53
C GLN A 139 -0.17 0.36 -15.47
N ILE A 140 0.40 -0.58 -16.23
CA ILE A 140 -0.39 -1.48 -17.10
C ILE A 140 -1.37 -2.31 -16.26
N GLY A 141 -0.91 -2.90 -15.16
CA GLY A 141 -1.79 -3.68 -14.28
C GLY A 141 -2.89 -2.84 -13.63
N LEU A 142 -2.59 -1.59 -13.26
CA LEU A 142 -3.60 -0.65 -12.76
C LEU A 142 -4.70 -0.38 -13.80
N ILE A 143 -4.33 -0.13 -15.05
CA ILE A 143 -5.28 0.13 -16.15
C ILE A 143 -6.18 -1.08 -16.36
N ILE A 144 -5.61 -2.28 -16.37
CA ILE A 144 -6.35 -3.54 -16.52
C ILE A 144 -7.36 -3.71 -15.39
N VAL A 145 -6.91 -3.63 -14.13
CA VAL A 145 -7.78 -3.82 -12.96
C VAL A 145 -8.88 -2.77 -12.92
N THR A 146 -8.57 -1.51 -13.21
CA THR A 146 -9.56 -0.42 -13.20
C THR A 146 -10.66 -0.66 -14.24
N ASN A 147 -10.30 -1.11 -15.45
CA ASN A 147 -11.27 -1.42 -16.50
C ASN A 147 -12.07 -2.70 -16.21
N LEU A 148 -11.48 -3.71 -15.57
CA LEU A 148 -12.16 -4.96 -15.21
C LEU A 148 -13.06 -4.86 -13.98
N THR A 149 -12.84 -3.88 -13.11
CA THR A 149 -13.58 -3.75 -11.84
C THR A 149 -15.06 -3.53 -12.06
N MET A 150 -15.46 -2.61 -12.94
CA MET A 150 -16.89 -2.33 -13.21
C MET A 150 -17.64 -3.53 -13.82
N PRO A 151 -17.12 -4.22 -14.85
CA PRO A 151 -17.70 -5.46 -15.35
C PRO A 151 -17.82 -6.55 -14.27
N LEU A 152 -16.79 -6.76 -13.45
CA LEU A 152 -16.83 -7.73 -12.35
C LEU A 152 -17.95 -7.41 -11.35
N VAL A 153 -18.07 -6.14 -10.94
CA VAL A 153 -19.13 -5.69 -10.04
C VAL A 153 -20.50 -5.94 -10.64
N GLN A 154 -20.68 -5.67 -11.94
CA GLN A 154 -21.94 -5.91 -12.65
C GLN A 154 -22.27 -7.41 -12.73
N MET A 155 -21.28 -8.27 -13.01
CA MET A 155 -21.44 -9.72 -13.01
C MET A 155 -21.89 -10.26 -11.64
N PHE A 156 -21.40 -9.67 -10.55
CA PHE A 156 -21.77 -10.08 -9.18
C PHE A 156 -23.07 -9.43 -8.65
N GLY A 157 -23.85 -8.79 -9.51
CA GLY A 157 -25.19 -8.29 -9.17
C GLY A 157 -25.30 -6.77 -8.95
N GLY A 158 -24.24 -6.00 -9.23
CA GLY A 158 -24.26 -4.54 -9.42
C GLY A 158 -24.57 -3.67 -8.18
N LYS A 159 -25.01 -4.27 -7.08
CA LYS A 159 -25.28 -3.60 -5.80
C LYS A 159 -24.04 -3.64 -4.90
N GLN A 160 -24.17 -3.14 -3.67
CA GLN A 160 -23.11 -3.16 -2.66
C GLN A 160 -22.45 -4.54 -2.49
N PHE A 161 -23.22 -5.63 -2.55
CA PHE A 161 -22.68 -6.98 -2.46
C PHE A 161 -21.72 -7.34 -3.62
N GLY A 162 -21.98 -6.84 -4.83
CA GLY A 162 -21.10 -7.04 -5.99
C GLY A 162 -19.77 -6.30 -5.83
N TRP A 163 -19.77 -5.13 -5.19
CA TRP A 163 -18.54 -4.41 -4.81
C TRP A 163 -17.72 -5.17 -3.79
N ILE A 164 -18.36 -5.68 -2.73
CA ILE A 164 -17.71 -6.49 -1.70
C ILE A 164 -17.06 -7.72 -2.32
N LEU A 165 -17.79 -8.45 -3.19
CA LEU A 165 -17.28 -9.69 -3.79
C LEU A 165 -16.17 -9.41 -4.82
N ALA A 166 -16.31 -8.37 -5.64
CA ALA A 166 -15.26 -7.97 -6.58
C ALA A 166 -13.96 -7.60 -5.85
N TYR A 167 -14.04 -6.78 -4.79
CA TYR A 167 -12.87 -6.39 -4.01
C TYR A 167 -12.35 -7.50 -3.08
N ALA A 168 -13.19 -8.47 -2.69
CA ALA A 168 -12.72 -9.68 -2.02
C ALA A 168 -11.90 -10.56 -2.98
N CYS A 169 -12.37 -10.78 -4.22
CA CYS A 169 -11.61 -11.51 -5.23
C CYS A 169 -10.30 -10.79 -5.59
N LEU A 170 -10.34 -9.47 -5.78
CA LEU A 170 -9.13 -8.67 -6.03
C LEU A 170 -8.19 -8.67 -4.82
N GLY A 171 -8.73 -8.61 -3.60
CA GLY A 171 -7.96 -8.69 -2.35
C GLY A 171 -7.24 -10.02 -2.20
N VAL A 172 -7.93 -11.14 -2.45
CA VAL A 172 -7.33 -12.49 -2.45
C VAL A 172 -6.25 -12.60 -3.52
N GLY A 173 -6.51 -12.11 -4.74
CA GLY A 173 -5.51 -12.06 -5.81
C GLY A 173 -4.27 -11.24 -5.43
N SER A 174 -4.48 -10.09 -4.79
CA SER A 174 -3.38 -9.24 -4.30
C SER A 174 -2.59 -9.89 -3.18
N VAL A 175 -3.22 -10.58 -2.23
CA VAL A 175 -2.52 -11.34 -1.17
C VAL A 175 -1.72 -12.48 -1.79
N ALA A 176 -2.28 -13.23 -2.72
CA ALA A 176 -1.57 -14.30 -3.42
C ALA A 176 -0.35 -13.78 -4.18
N LEU A 177 -0.49 -12.65 -4.90
CA LEU A 177 0.62 -11.99 -5.58
C LEU A 177 1.66 -11.44 -4.60
N LEU A 178 1.25 -10.89 -3.45
CA LEU A 178 2.17 -10.44 -2.41
C LEU A 178 2.95 -11.59 -1.77
N TRP A 179 2.32 -12.75 -1.61
CA TRP A 179 2.99 -13.96 -1.16
C TRP A 179 3.97 -14.48 -2.21
N ILE A 180 3.60 -14.52 -3.50
CA ILE A 180 4.52 -14.86 -4.58
C ILE A 180 5.72 -13.90 -4.59
N VAL A 181 5.48 -12.58 -4.45
CA VAL A 181 6.55 -11.58 -4.34
C VAL A 181 7.42 -11.84 -3.11
N PHE A 182 6.85 -12.19 -1.97
CA PHE A 182 7.61 -12.53 -0.76
C PHE A 182 8.54 -13.73 -0.96
N PHE A 183 8.05 -14.79 -1.61
CA PHE A 183 8.85 -15.98 -1.92
C PHE A 183 9.88 -15.75 -3.03
N THR A 184 9.58 -14.85 -3.98
CA THR A 184 10.43 -14.57 -5.15
C THR A 184 11.51 -13.52 -4.85
N GLN A 185 11.16 -12.48 -4.09
CA GLN A 185 12.10 -11.46 -3.64
C GLN A 185 12.90 -11.99 -2.47
N ARG A 186 13.97 -12.76 -2.73
CA ARG A 186 15.03 -12.98 -1.74
C ARG A 186 15.70 -11.64 -1.48
N GLU A 187 15.45 -11.03 -0.32
CA GLU A 187 16.35 -9.99 0.19
C GLU A 187 17.75 -10.62 0.21
N ARG A 188 18.59 -10.26 -0.76
CA ARG A 188 20.03 -10.51 -0.66
C ARG A 188 20.48 -9.49 0.37
N VAL A 189 20.45 -9.92 1.63
CA VAL A 189 21.12 -9.24 2.73
C VAL A 189 22.59 -9.14 2.32
N SER A 190 22.97 -8.04 1.66
CA SER A 190 24.30 -7.51 1.90
C SER A 190 24.23 -6.89 3.28
N ALA A 191 24.42 -7.74 4.27
CA ALA A 191 25.11 -7.34 5.48
C ALA A 191 26.46 -6.79 5.04
N THR A 192 26.50 -5.51 4.71
CA THR A 192 27.68 -4.69 4.91
C THR A 192 27.20 -3.49 5.70
N VAL A 193 26.75 -3.77 6.92
CA VAL A 193 26.93 -2.83 8.02
C VAL A 193 28.43 -2.59 8.10
N ASP A 194 28.85 -1.39 7.78
CA ASP A 194 29.90 -0.65 8.48
C ASP A 194 31.14 -1.43 8.97
N GLU A 195 31.83 -2.19 8.12
CA GLU A 195 33.19 -2.64 8.45
C GLU A 195 34.26 -1.80 7.74
N ASN A 196 33.99 -1.27 6.55
CA ASN A 196 34.99 -0.45 5.84
C ASN A 196 35.11 1.00 6.38
N ASN A 197 34.03 1.62 6.87
CA ASN A 197 34.12 2.98 7.41
C ASN A 197 34.72 3.05 8.82
N GLN A 198 34.66 1.97 9.61
CA GLN A 198 35.34 1.91 10.92
C GLN A 198 36.81 1.51 10.78
N VAL A 199 37.16 0.64 9.81
CA VAL A 199 38.56 0.29 9.56
C VAL A 199 39.34 1.48 8.97
N GLU A 200 38.71 2.37 8.20
CA GLU A 200 39.37 3.57 7.66
C GLU A 200 39.62 4.63 8.75
N THR A 201 38.69 4.83 9.69
CA THR A 201 38.89 5.74 10.83
C THR A 201 39.92 5.21 11.84
N LEU A 202 39.99 3.89 12.06
CA LEU A 202 41.00 3.28 12.93
C LEU A 202 42.42 3.32 12.31
N LYS A 203 42.54 3.19 10.98
CA LYS A 203 43.84 3.32 10.29
C LYS A 203 44.38 4.75 10.25
N VAL A 204 43.51 5.75 10.10
CA VAL A 204 43.92 7.17 10.13
C VAL A 204 44.35 7.60 11.54
N GLY A 205 43.72 7.06 12.59
CA GLY A 205 44.10 7.31 13.98
C GLY A 205 45.46 6.72 14.39
N GLN A 206 45.89 5.60 13.78
CA GLN A 206 47.20 4.98 14.04
C GLN A 206 48.36 5.56 13.21
N GLN A 207 48.08 6.37 12.19
CA GLN A 207 49.12 7.05 11.39
C GLN A 207 49.48 8.46 11.92
N LEU A 208 48.77 8.93 12.94
CA LEU A 208 48.92 10.27 13.53
C LEU A 208 49.41 10.27 14.99
N SER A 209 49.82 9.11 15.52
CA SER A 209 50.47 8.94 16.84
C SER A 209 51.89 8.41 16.67
#